data_AF-A0A7S2J833-F1
#
_entry.id   AF-A0A7S2J833-F1
#
_cell.length_a   1.000
_cell.length_b   1.000
_cell.length_c   1.000
_cell.angle_alpha   90.00
_cell.angle_beta   90.00
_cell.angle_gamma   90.00
#
_symmetry.space_group_name_H-M   'P 1'
#
loop_
_entity.id
_entity.type
_entity.pdbx_description
1 polymer ?
#
loop_
_entity_poly.entity_id
_entity_poly.type
_entity_poly.pdbx_seq_one_letter_code
_entity_poly.pdbx_strand_id
1 'polypeptide(L)'
;MSRVEDRRVAYSTLLGENVPPAQRMVTHTWSGLFVDLVAAVMADALDLKEYSAVSEALANKRHSALRRDLEVAGSLHRTYWICALCVNQHANICGGFAHEPPLEDSRAHAMWERGRRDSVTNEVFPCCDCEEPKAFNDQPDGCELNKFDEM
;
A
#
# COMPACT_ATOMS: atom_id res chain seq x y z
N MET A 1 8.75 -16.98 9.18
CA MET A 1 8.69 -16.37 10.54
C MET A 1 9.93 -15.50 10.76
N SER A 2 9.81 -14.18 10.60
CA SER A 2 10.90 -13.26 10.96
C SER A 2 11.04 -13.25 12.48
N ARG A 3 12.07 -13.94 12.99
CA ARG A 3 12.53 -13.80 14.37
C ARG A 3 13.22 -12.46 14.49
N VAL A 4 12.44 -11.40 14.67
CA VAL A 4 12.99 -10.20 15.30
C VAL A 4 13.21 -10.56 16.76
N GLU A 5 14.39 -10.26 17.28
CA GLU A 5 14.86 -10.48 18.67
C GLU A 5 13.82 -10.03 19.71
N ASP A 6 14.06 -10.28 21.00
CA ASP A 6 13.12 -10.05 22.13
C ASP A 6 12.36 -8.72 22.12
N ARG A 7 12.84 -7.71 21.38
CA ARG A 7 12.10 -6.51 21.03
C ARG A 7 11.41 -6.71 19.68
N ARG A 8 10.09 -6.93 19.71
CA ARG A 8 9.18 -6.94 18.55
C ARG A 8 9.08 -5.57 17.87
N VAL A 9 10.21 -5.06 17.37
CA VAL A 9 10.31 -3.81 16.62
C VAL A 9 10.31 -4.11 15.14
N ALA A 10 9.87 -3.17 14.34
CA ALA A 10 9.73 -3.41 12.93
C ALA A 10 11.04 -3.10 12.17
N TYR A 11 11.27 -3.75 11.02
CA TYR A 11 12.59 -3.83 10.38
C TYR A 11 13.23 -2.46 10.06
N SER A 12 12.44 -1.46 9.65
CA SER A 12 12.99 -0.12 9.39
C SER A 12 13.47 0.62 10.66
N THR A 13 13.00 0.24 11.85
CA THR A 13 13.55 0.71 13.14
C THR A 13 14.94 0.13 13.39
N LEU A 14 15.25 -1.04 12.84
CA LEU A 14 16.58 -1.66 12.94
C LEU A 14 17.56 -1.09 11.91
N LEU A 15 17.06 -0.71 10.73
CA LEU A 15 17.88 -0.19 9.62
C LEU A 15 18.15 1.32 9.71
N GLY A 16 17.28 2.08 10.36
CA GLY A 16 17.38 3.53 10.42
C GLY A 16 18.21 4.00 11.62
N GLU A 17 19.43 4.48 11.39
CA GLU A 17 20.12 5.29 12.40
C GLU A 17 19.29 6.55 12.69
N ASN A 18 18.80 6.68 13.93
CA ASN A 18 17.97 7.79 14.42
C ASN A 18 16.55 7.92 13.82
N VAL A 19 15.96 6.85 13.27
CA VAL A 19 14.54 6.90 12.89
C VAL A 19 13.66 6.73 14.14
N PRO A 20 12.82 7.73 14.51
CA PRO A 20 11.93 7.59 15.65
C PRO A 20 10.96 6.41 15.42
N PRO A 21 10.61 5.66 16.48
CA PRO A 21 9.69 4.55 16.36
C PRO A 21 8.35 5.01 15.79
N ALA A 22 7.70 4.15 15.00
CA ALA A 22 6.37 4.40 14.48
C ALA A 22 5.41 4.78 15.62
N GLN A 23 4.66 5.87 15.46
CA GLN A 23 3.60 6.20 16.42
C GLN A 23 2.27 5.56 16.01
N ARG A 24 2.10 5.29 14.70
CA ARG A 24 0.89 4.74 14.11
C ARG A 24 1.25 3.76 12.99
N MET A 25 0.44 2.71 12.86
CA MET A 25 0.50 1.76 11.75
C MET A 25 -0.72 1.97 10.87
N VAL A 26 -0.50 2.12 9.56
CA VAL A 26 -1.55 2.22 8.56
C VAL A 26 -1.40 1.05 7.61
N THR A 27 -2.43 0.20 7.56
CA THR A 27 -2.54 -0.87 6.57
C THR A 27 -3.38 -0.37 5.41
N HIS A 28 -3.01 -0.77 4.20
CA HIS A 28 -3.82 -0.51 3.02
C HIS A 28 -4.88 -1.60 2.88
N THR A 29 -5.93 -1.30 2.12
CA THR A 29 -6.90 -2.29 1.63
C THR A 29 -6.63 -2.53 0.15
N TRP A 30 -6.74 -3.77 -0.33
CA TRP A 30 -6.46 -4.13 -1.73
C TRP A 30 -7.26 -3.31 -2.76
N SER A 31 -8.48 -2.91 -2.42
CA SER A 31 -9.35 -2.08 -3.27
C SER A 31 -9.18 -0.57 -3.06
N GLY A 32 -8.32 -0.16 -2.14
CA GLY A 32 -8.11 1.26 -1.81
C GLY A 32 -7.16 1.91 -2.81
N LEU A 33 -7.46 3.15 -3.22
CA LEU A 33 -6.55 3.92 -4.05
C LEU A 33 -5.40 4.48 -3.21
N PHE A 34 -4.29 4.85 -3.86
CA PHE A 34 -3.19 5.54 -3.18
C PHE A 34 -3.67 6.84 -2.50
N VAL A 35 -4.61 7.56 -3.10
CA VAL A 35 -5.21 8.76 -2.50
C VAL A 35 -5.97 8.45 -1.21
N ASP A 36 -6.63 7.30 -1.11
CA ASP A 36 -7.37 6.88 0.09
C ASP A 36 -6.41 6.60 1.25
N LEU A 37 -5.27 5.96 0.95
CA LEU A 37 -4.20 5.73 1.93
C LEU A 37 -3.66 7.07 2.47
N VAL A 38 -3.32 8.01 1.59
CA VAL A 38 -2.82 9.33 2.01
C VAL A 38 -3.89 10.10 2.79
N ALA A 39 -5.15 10.04 2.34
CA ALA A 39 -6.27 10.66 3.02
C ALA A 39 -6.48 10.10 4.42
N ALA A 40 -6.39 8.79 4.61
CA ALA A 40 -6.52 8.14 5.92
C ALA A 40 -5.42 8.57 6.90
N VAL A 41 -4.16 8.67 6.43
CA VAL A 41 -3.04 9.20 7.23
C VAL A 41 -3.31 10.64 7.68
N MET A 42 -3.72 11.49 6.74
CA MET A 42 -4.02 12.91 7.04
C MET A 42 -5.25 13.06 7.94
N ALA A 43 -6.28 12.24 7.76
CA ALA A 43 -7.46 12.23 8.61
C ALA A 43 -7.11 11.86 10.06
N ASP A 44 -6.31 10.81 10.29
CA ASP A 44 -5.82 10.48 11.63
C ASP A 44 -4.98 11.63 12.22
N ALA A 45 -4.10 12.24 11.42
CA ALA A 45 -3.28 13.38 11.83
C ALA A 45 -4.12 14.62 12.23
N LEU A 46 -5.31 14.76 11.65
CA LEU A 46 -6.29 15.81 11.96
C LEU A 46 -7.34 15.38 13.01
N ASP A 47 -7.20 14.19 13.60
CA ASP A 47 -8.16 13.61 14.56
C ASP A 47 -9.59 13.45 13.99
N LEU A 48 -9.68 13.13 12.69
CA LEU A 48 -10.94 12.88 11.98
C LEU A 48 -11.25 11.39 11.97
N LYS A 49 -12.53 11.05 12.16
CA LYS A 49 -13.02 9.66 12.12
C LYS A 49 -13.15 9.09 10.70
N GLU A 50 -13.28 9.96 9.71
CA GLU A 50 -13.48 9.61 8.31
C GLU A 50 -12.49 10.39 7.43
N TYR A 51 -12.07 9.79 6.32
CA TYR A 51 -11.10 10.39 5.39
C TYR A 51 -11.70 10.84 4.05
N SER A 52 -13.02 10.72 3.86
CA SER A 52 -13.72 11.06 2.63
C SER A 52 -13.51 12.51 2.20
N ALA A 53 -13.70 13.46 3.12
CA ALA A 53 -13.49 14.89 2.89
C ALA A 53 -12.02 15.22 2.57
N VAL A 54 -11.08 14.49 3.18
CA VAL A 54 -9.64 14.64 2.92
C VAL A 54 -9.29 14.11 1.52
N SER A 55 -9.83 12.95 1.14
CA SER A 55 -9.66 12.37 -0.20
C SER A 55 -10.19 13.32 -1.28
N GLU A 56 -11.38 13.90 -1.08
CA GLU A 56 -11.93 14.91 -1.97
C GLU A 56 -11.05 16.17 -2.04
N ALA A 57 -10.49 16.63 -0.90
CA ALA A 57 -9.58 17.76 -0.88
C ALA A 57 -8.28 17.49 -1.67
N LEU A 58 -7.72 16.29 -1.55
CA LEU A 58 -6.56 15.83 -2.33
C LEU A 58 -6.88 15.76 -3.83
N ALA A 59 -8.01 15.17 -4.21
CA ALA A 59 -8.45 15.09 -5.61
C ALA A 59 -8.62 16.48 -6.24
N ASN A 60 -9.09 17.46 -5.45
CA ASN A 60 -9.25 18.85 -5.87
C ASN A 60 -7.98 19.71 -5.68
N LYS A 61 -6.81 19.09 -5.47
CA LYS A 61 -5.50 19.76 -5.34
C LYS A 61 -5.45 20.80 -4.21
N ARG A 62 -6.25 20.65 -3.15
CA ARG A 62 -6.30 21.55 -1.99
C ARG A 62 -5.17 21.29 -0.98
N HIS A 63 -3.97 20.98 -1.47
CA HIS A 63 -2.84 20.52 -0.65
C HIS A 63 -2.39 21.59 0.37
N SER A 64 -2.38 22.86 -0.02
CA SER A 64 -1.98 23.96 0.86
C SER A 64 -2.93 24.17 2.04
N ALA A 65 -4.24 23.96 1.82
CA ALA A 65 -5.23 24.05 2.87
C ALA A 65 -5.04 22.91 3.89
N LEU A 66 -4.94 21.67 3.40
CA LEU A 66 -4.67 20.50 4.25
C LEU A 66 -3.37 20.64 5.06
N ARG A 67 -2.30 21.16 4.43
CA ARG A 67 -1.04 21.42 5.13
C ARG A 67 -1.22 22.42 6.27
N ARG A 68 -1.92 23.54 6.01
CA ARG A 68 -2.20 24.55 7.04
C ARG A 68 -3.02 23.96 8.18
N ASP A 69 -4.01 23.12 7.88
CA ASP A 69 -4.84 22.48 8.89
C ASP A 69 -4.00 21.53 9.78
N LEU A 70 -3.06 20.79 9.19
CA LEU A 70 -2.09 19.95 9.92
C LEU A 70 -1.11 20.78 10.78
N GLU A 71 -0.68 21.96 10.30
CA GLU A 71 0.14 22.90 11.05
C GLU A 71 -0.61 23.44 12.28
N VAL A 72 -1.87 23.85 12.09
CA VAL A 72 -2.76 24.32 13.18
C VAL A 72 -3.03 23.20 14.18
N ALA A 73 -3.22 21.97 13.71
CA ALA A 73 -3.36 20.79 14.57
C ALA A 73 -2.06 20.38 15.28
N GLY A 74 -0.91 20.97 14.90
CA GLY A 74 0.40 20.66 15.46
C GLY A 74 0.87 19.23 15.20
N SER A 75 0.34 18.54 14.18
CA SER A 75 0.51 17.10 13.98
C SER A 75 1.55 16.71 12.92
N LEU A 76 2.21 17.69 12.30
CA LEU A 76 3.25 17.44 11.28
C LEU A 76 4.45 16.60 11.75
N HIS A 77 4.64 16.47 13.06
CA HIS A 77 5.71 15.66 13.64
C HIS A 77 5.35 14.16 13.73
N ARG A 78 4.10 13.77 13.43
CA ARG A 78 3.65 12.39 13.56
C ARG A 78 4.34 11.49 12.54
N THR A 79 4.81 10.34 13.01
CA THR A 79 5.48 9.33 12.18
C THR A 79 4.57 8.12 11.93
N TYR A 80 4.26 7.86 10.67
CA TYR A 80 3.40 6.77 10.21
C TYR A 80 4.20 5.68 9.52
N TRP A 81 3.85 4.43 9.80
CA TRP A 81 4.32 3.27 9.05
C TRP A 81 3.23 2.76 8.13
N ILE A 82 3.57 2.63 6.85
CA ILE A 82 2.65 2.21 5.81
C ILE A 82 3.11 0.85 5.30
N CYS A 83 2.32 -0.21 5.54
CA CYS A 83 2.75 -1.57 5.22
C CYS A 83 3.03 -1.78 3.72
N ALA A 84 2.26 -1.11 2.85
CA ALA A 84 2.41 -1.21 1.39
C ALA A 84 3.80 -0.78 0.89
N LEU A 85 4.46 0.13 1.62
CA LEU A 85 5.79 0.63 1.28
C LEU A 85 6.92 -0.23 1.87
N CYS A 86 6.59 -1.19 2.75
CA CYS A 86 7.53 -2.11 3.35
C CYS A 86 7.60 -3.46 2.59
N VAL A 87 6.86 -3.59 1.50
CA VAL A 87 6.82 -4.78 0.65
C VAL A 87 7.80 -4.61 -0.51
N ASN A 88 8.73 -5.56 -0.67
CA ASN A 88 9.53 -5.65 -1.88
C ASN A 88 8.65 -6.16 -3.04
N GLN A 89 7.94 -5.25 -3.71
CA GLN A 89 7.03 -5.60 -4.81
C GLN A 89 7.77 -6.35 -5.94
N HIS A 90 9.05 -6.05 -6.17
CA HIS A 90 9.86 -6.73 -7.18
C HIS A 90 10.08 -8.21 -6.85
N ALA A 91 10.30 -8.55 -5.58
CA ALA A 91 10.43 -9.95 -5.17
C ALA A 91 9.12 -10.75 -5.24
N ASN A 92 7.96 -10.12 -5.56
CA ASN A 92 6.67 -10.78 -5.41
C ASN A 92 5.74 -10.71 -6.62
N ILE A 93 5.67 -9.57 -7.33
CA ILE A 93 4.67 -9.36 -8.39
C ILE A 93 5.25 -8.91 -9.74
N CYS A 94 6.58 -8.87 -9.90
CA CYS A 94 7.18 -8.33 -11.13
C CYS A 94 7.13 -9.29 -12.34
N GLY A 95 6.92 -10.59 -12.12
CA GLY A 95 7.09 -11.64 -13.15
C GLY A 95 5.85 -11.92 -14.00
N GLY A 96 4.72 -11.27 -13.71
CA GLY A 96 3.47 -11.54 -14.42
C GLY A 96 2.27 -10.85 -13.80
N PHE A 97 1.11 -11.17 -14.35
CA PHE A 97 -0.19 -10.71 -13.86
C PHE A 97 -0.90 -11.86 -13.14
N ALA A 98 -1.99 -11.54 -12.44
CA ALA A 98 -2.92 -12.56 -11.97
C ALA A 98 -3.38 -13.47 -13.14
N HIS A 99 -3.81 -14.69 -12.83
CA HIS A 99 -4.34 -15.61 -13.84
C HIS A 99 -5.51 -14.98 -14.58
N GLU A 100 -5.57 -15.18 -15.90
CA GLU A 100 -6.70 -14.72 -16.70
C GLU A 100 -7.98 -15.44 -16.25
N PRO A 101 -9.03 -14.71 -15.83
CA PRO A 101 -10.28 -15.32 -15.42
C PRO A 101 -11.07 -15.83 -16.64
N PRO A 102 -12.02 -16.78 -16.46
CA PRO A 102 -12.87 -17.26 -17.54
C PRO A 102 -13.64 -16.12 -18.24
N LEU A 103 -13.73 -16.15 -19.57
CA LEU A 103 -14.43 -15.14 -20.37
C LEU A 103 -15.91 -14.99 -20.02
N GLU A 104 -16.51 -16.03 -19.44
CA GLU A 104 -17.89 -16.03 -18.96
C GLU A 104 -18.11 -15.06 -17.79
N ASP A 105 -17.06 -14.80 -17.00
CA ASP A 105 -17.07 -13.76 -15.98
C ASP A 105 -16.59 -12.44 -16.58
N SER A 106 -17.50 -11.78 -17.30
CA SER A 106 -17.23 -10.52 -17.99
C SER A 106 -16.72 -9.43 -17.03
N ARG A 107 -17.12 -9.46 -15.76
CA ARG A 107 -16.69 -8.48 -14.77
C ARG A 107 -15.26 -8.75 -14.31
N ALA A 108 -14.94 -9.99 -13.93
CA ALA A 108 -13.59 -10.37 -13.54
C ALA A 108 -12.61 -10.15 -14.69
N HIS A 109 -13.00 -10.51 -15.92
CA HIS A 109 -12.18 -10.30 -17.12
C HIS A 109 -11.88 -8.81 -17.37
N ALA A 110 -12.90 -7.96 -17.28
CA ALA A 110 -12.70 -6.50 -17.40
C ALA A 110 -11.82 -5.91 -16.28
N MET A 111 -11.88 -6.48 -15.06
CA MET A 111 -10.98 -6.07 -13.97
C MET A 111 -9.55 -6.53 -14.21
N TRP A 112 -9.35 -7.76 -14.67
CA TRP A 112 -8.06 -8.32 -15.03
C TRP A 112 -7.39 -7.52 -16.16
N GLU A 113 -8.11 -7.24 -17.25
CA GLU A 113 -7.64 -6.42 -18.38
C GLU A 113 -7.23 -5.01 -17.95
N ARG A 114 -7.97 -4.40 -17.02
CA ARG A 114 -7.63 -3.10 -16.46
C ARG A 114 -6.39 -3.18 -15.56
N GLY A 115 -6.26 -4.23 -14.75
CA GLY A 115 -5.17 -4.40 -13.80
C GLY A 115 -3.79 -4.57 -14.45
N ARG A 116 -3.76 -5.09 -15.69
CA ARG A 116 -2.52 -5.27 -16.47
C ARG A 116 -2.05 -4.01 -17.22
N ARG A 117 -2.75 -2.88 -17.10
CA ARG A 117 -2.49 -1.66 -17.89
C ARG A 117 -2.21 -0.44 -17.03
N ASP A 118 -1.32 0.42 -17.53
CA ASP A 118 -1.11 1.75 -16.97
C ASP A 118 -2.37 2.60 -17.13
N SER A 119 -2.87 3.20 -16.04
CA SER A 119 -4.13 3.96 -16.06
C SER A 119 -4.07 5.28 -16.84
N VAL A 120 -2.87 5.76 -17.17
CA VAL A 120 -2.63 7.01 -17.90
C VAL A 120 -2.35 6.72 -19.37
N THR A 121 -1.47 5.77 -19.69
CA THR A 121 -1.09 5.45 -21.08
C THR A 121 -1.92 4.33 -21.71
N ASN A 122 -2.61 3.53 -20.88
CA ASN A 122 -3.33 2.31 -21.27
C ASN A 122 -2.45 1.21 -21.88
N GLU A 123 -1.14 1.36 -21.79
CA GLU A 123 -0.16 0.37 -22.22
C GLU A 123 -0.11 -0.78 -21.21
N VAL A 124 0.16 -1.98 -21.69
CA VAL A 124 0.35 -3.14 -20.81
C VAL A 124 1.67 -2.99 -20.07
N PHE A 125 1.68 -3.23 -18.76
CA PHE A 125 2.92 -3.17 -17.98
C PHE A 125 3.94 -4.20 -18.50
N PRO A 126 5.22 -3.84 -18.61
CA PRO A 126 6.25 -4.82 -18.94
C PRO A 126 6.41 -5.82 -17.78
N CYS A 127 6.44 -7.11 -18.10
CA CYS A 127 6.85 -8.12 -17.13
C CYS A 127 8.37 -8.08 -16.98
N CYS A 128 8.84 -8.16 -15.75
CA CYS A 128 10.25 -8.33 -15.45
C CYS A 128 10.69 -9.77 -15.73
N ASP A 129 11.88 -9.92 -16.29
CA ASP A 129 12.55 -11.17 -16.61
C ASP A 129 13.48 -11.67 -15.50
N CYS A 130 13.40 -11.11 -14.29
CA CYS A 130 14.22 -11.58 -13.19
C CYS A 130 13.84 -13.03 -12.79
N GLU A 131 14.84 -13.80 -12.38
CA GLU A 131 14.65 -15.17 -11.87
C GLU A 131 14.40 -15.22 -10.36
N GLU A 132 14.13 -14.07 -9.72
CA GLU A 132 13.89 -13.99 -8.27
C GLU A 132 12.64 -14.81 -7.88
N PRO A 133 12.76 -15.82 -6.99
CA PRO A 133 11.63 -16.63 -6.55
C PRO A 133 10.48 -15.81 -5.96
N LYS A 134 9.24 -16.11 -6.37
CA LYS A 134 8.04 -15.40 -5.90
C LYS A 134 7.31 -16.20 -4.82
N ALA A 135 6.83 -15.51 -3.78
CA ALA A 135 5.98 -16.08 -2.76
C ALA A 135 4.51 -15.93 -3.15
N PHE A 136 3.87 -17.02 -3.57
CA PHE A 136 2.47 -17.06 -3.98
C PHE A 136 1.58 -17.67 -2.88
N ASN A 137 0.28 -17.35 -2.93
CA ASN A 137 -0.73 -17.82 -1.98
C ASN A 137 -0.97 -19.34 -2.03
N ASP A 138 -0.49 -20.04 -3.05
CA ASP A 138 -0.54 -21.49 -3.18
C ASP A 138 0.66 -22.21 -2.51
N GLN A 139 1.59 -21.45 -1.94
CA GLN A 139 2.75 -21.96 -1.19
C GLN A 139 2.57 -21.76 0.32
N PRO A 140 3.24 -22.56 1.18
CA PRO A 140 3.17 -22.40 2.63
C PRO A 140 3.53 -20.98 3.10
N ASP A 141 2.84 -20.50 4.13
CA ASP A 141 3.04 -19.17 4.73
C ASP A 141 4.52 -18.87 5.03
N GLY A 142 5.11 -17.99 4.22
CA GLY A 142 6.51 -17.61 4.29
C GLY A 142 6.71 -16.18 4.77
N CYS A 143 5.81 -15.27 4.36
CA CYS A 143 5.84 -13.84 4.66
C CYS A 143 4.42 -13.28 4.77
N GLU A 144 4.28 -11.96 5.02
CA GLU A 144 2.94 -11.34 5.07
C GLU A 144 2.20 -11.44 3.73
N LEU A 145 2.90 -11.54 2.60
CA LEU A 145 2.27 -11.47 1.28
C LEU A 145 1.52 -12.74 0.89
N ASN A 146 2.02 -13.91 1.29
CA ASN A 146 1.37 -15.19 1.03
C ASN A 146 0.52 -15.70 2.21
N LYS A 147 0.10 -14.78 3.10
CA LYS A 147 -0.85 -15.03 4.19
C LYS A 147 -2.22 -14.42 3.95
N PHE A 148 -2.34 -13.49 3.00
CA PHE A 148 -3.61 -12.83 2.69
C PHE A 148 -4.27 -13.56 1.53
N ASP A 149 -5.52 -14.00 1.73
CA ASP A 149 -6.39 -14.40 0.63
C ASP A 149 -6.93 -13.16 -0.10
N GLU A 150 -7.45 -13.37 -1.31
CA GLU A 150 -8.25 -12.36 -2.00
C GLU A 150 -9.53 -12.14 -1.18
N MET A 151 -9.55 -11.10 -0.34
CA MET A 151 -10.78 -10.67 0.35
C MET A 151 -11.88 -10.27 -0.64
#